data_AF-A0A9J7Y8Z8-F1
#
_entry.id   AF-A0A9J7Y8Z8-F1
#
_cell.length_a   1.000
_cell.length_b   1.000
_cell.length_c   1.000
_cell.angle_alpha   90.00
_cell.angle_beta   90.00
_cell.angle_gamma   90.00
#
_symmetry.space_group_name_H-M   'P 1'
#
loop_
_entity.id
_entity.type
_entity.pdbx_description
1 polymer ?
#
loop_
_entity_poly.entity_id
_entity_poly.type
_entity_poly.pdbx_seq_one_letter_code
_entity_poly.pdbx_strand_id
1 'polypeptide(L)'
;MAGGNSNYWEDLRKQARQLENELDLKLVSFSKLCTSYSSSRDGRRGDSSSDTTPLLSNSTQDRMFETMSVEIEQLLAKLTGVNDKMAEYTSTPGVTSLNAALMHTLQRHRDILQDYTHEFHKTKSNFMAIREREDLLGSVRKDIETYKSGSGVNNRRTELFLKEHEHLRNSDRLIDDTISIAMATKENMTSQRGLLKSIQSRVNTLASILDFYKEGMYALELHNVSVQY
;
A
#
# COMPACT_ATOMS: atom_id res chain seq x y z
N MET A 1 9.58 -41.76 56.84
CA MET A 1 9.29 -40.37 56.44
C MET A 1 9.31 -40.24 54.91
N ALA A 2 8.38 -40.87 54.18
CA ALA A 2 8.39 -40.93 52.71
C ALA A 2 7.39 -39.97 52.01
N GLY A 3 6.50 -39.31 52.78
CA GLY A 3 5.44 -38.45 52.22
C GLY A 3 5.90 -37.04 51.80
N GLY A 4 7.03 -36.55 52.32
CA GLY A 4 7.51 -35.19 52.02
C GLY A 4 8.03 -35.02 50.59
N ASN A 5 8.75 -36.00 50.07
CA ASN A 5 9.38 -35.93 48.75
C ASN A 5 8.36 -36.02 47.60
N SER A 6 7.35 -36.88 47.75
CA SER A 6 6.29 -37.04 46.73
C SER A 6 5.46 -35.77 46.53
N ASN A 7 5.17 -35.03 47.60
CA ASN A 7 4.43 -33.76 47.53
C ASN A 7 5.27 -32.68 46.84
N TYR A 8 6.57 -32.60 47.12
CA TYR A 8 7.46 -31.62 46.50
C TYR A 8 7.54 -31.78 44.97
N TRP A 9 7.63 -33.01 44.46
CA TRP A 9 7.59 -33.25 43.02
C TRP A 9 6.27 -32.82 42.37
N GLU A 10 5.14 -33.12 43.00
CA GLU A 10 3.82 -32.67 42.53
C GLU A 10 3.72 -31.15 42.48
N ASP A 11 4.26 -30.47 43.49
CA ASP A 11 4.24 -29.02 43.56
C ASP A 11 5.12 -28.37 42.47
N LEU A 12 6.30 -28.94 42.19
CA LEU A 12 7.13 -28.51 41.06
C LEU A 12 6.39 -28.67 39.74
N ARG A 13 5.68 -29.80 39.52
CA ARG A 13 4.91 -30.02 38.28
C ARG A 13 3.76 -29.05 38.11
N LYS A 14 3.04 -28.75 39.20
CA LYS A 14 1.98 -27.73 39.18
C LYS A 14 2.57 -26.36 38.85
N GLN A 15 3.71 -26.01 39.45
CA GLN A 15 4.39 -24.75 39.19
C GLN A 15 4.87 -24.64 37.74
N ALA A 16 5.49 -25.68 37.18
CA ALA A 16 5.89 -25.71 35.77
C ALA A 16 4.70 -25.48 34.84
N ARG A 17 3.60 -26.24 35.03
CA ARG A 17 2.38 -26.07 34.23
C ARG A 17 1.78 -24.67 34.34
N GLN A 18 1.83 -24.06 35.51
CA GLN A 18 1.36 -22.69 35.69
C GLN A 18 2.21 -21.69 34.89
N LEU A 19 3.54 -21.81 34.96
CA LEU A 19 4.46 -20.97 34.20
C LEU A 19 4.34 -21.20 32.69
N GLU A 20 4.14 -22.45 32.24
CA GLU A 20 3.89 -22.79 30.85
C GLU A 20 2.61 -22.13 30.32
N ASN A 21 1.50 -22.20 31.07
CA ASN A 21 0.25 -21.54 30.68
C ASN A 21 0.40 -20.02 30.62
N GLU A 22 1.15 -19.42 31.55
CA GLU A 22 1.42 -17.98 31.54
C GLU A 22 2.31 -17.58 30.35
N LEU A 23 3.33 -18.39 30.04
CA LEU A 23 4.19 -18.21 28.87
C LEU A 23 3.39 -18.28 27.57
N ASP A 24 2.52 -19.27 27.41
CA ASP A 24 1.67 -19.42 26.21
C ASP A 24 0.82 -18.17 25.96
N LEU A 25 0.11 -17.69 26.99
CA LEU A 25 -0.70 -16.47 26.90
C LEU A 25 0.13 -15.23 26.56
N LYS A 26 1.32 -15.11 27.18
CA LYS A 26 2.23 -13.98 26.94
C LYS A 26 2.85 -14.03 25.53
N LEU A 27 3.24 -15.21 25.04
CA LEU A 27 3.79 -15.38 23.70
C LEU A 27 2.75 -15.09 22.62
N VAL A 28 1.51 -15.52 22.80
CA VAL A 28 0.40 -15.19 21.89
C VAL A 28 0.18 -13.67 21.82
N SER A 29 0.15 -12.99 22.97
CA SER A 29 -0.03 -11.53 23.00
C SER A 29 1.19 -10.79 22.44
N PHE A 30 2.41 -11.29 22.68
CA PHE A 30 3.65 -10.75 22.14
C PHE A 30 3.72 -10.85 20.60
N SER A 31 3.33 -11.99 20.06
CA SER A 31 3.23 -12.21 18.60
C SER A 31 2.17 -11.30 17.94
N LYS A 32 1.03 -11.08 18.62
CA LYS A 32 0.02 -10.09 18.16
C LYS A 32 0.57 -8.67 18.12
N LEU A 33 1.35 -8.27 19.13
CA LEU A 33 1.99 -6.97 19.13
C LEU A 33 2.95 -6.84 17.93
N CYS A 34 3.78 -7.86 17.67
CA CYS A 34 4.70 -7.88 16.53
C CYS A 34 3.98 -7.81 15.17
N THR A 35 2.88 -8.55 14.99
CA THR A 35 2.13 -8.54 13.73
C THR A 35 1.35 -7.24 13.52
N SER A 36 0.76 -6.67 14.57
CA SER A 36 0.07 -5.37 14.50
C SER A 36 1.02 -4.21 14.15
N TYR A 37 2.28 -4.30 14.60
CA TYR A 37 3.34 -3.36 14.24
C TYR A 37 3.57 -3.34 12.71
N SER A 38 3.66 -4.51 12.08
CA SER A 38 3.79 -4.65 10.62
C SER A 38 2.56 -4.14 9.84
N SER A 39 1.35 -4.48 10.30
CA SER A 39 0.10 -4.19 9.58
C SER A 39 -0.27 -2.71 9.54
N SER A 40 0.17 -1.93 10.54
CA SER A 40 -0.18 -0.50 10.64
C SER A 40 0.31 0.37 9.47
N ARG A 41 1.20 -0.15 8.61
CA ARG A 41 1.82 0.63 7.51
C ARG A 41 1.52 0.11 6.11
N ASP A 42 1.20 -1.17 5.92
CA ASP A 42 0.92 -1.70 4.57
C ASP A 42 -0.40 -1.14 3.99
N GLY A 43 -1.32 -0.72 4.86
CA GLY A 43 -2.55 0.01 4.47
C GLY A 43 -2.34 1.46 4.03
N ARG A 44 -1.12 2.01 4.05
CA ARG A 44 -0.82 3.42 3.68
C ARG A 44 -0.06 3.55 2.36
N ARG A 45 -0.28 2.65 1.41
CA ARG A 45 0.26 2.79 0.03
C ARG A 45 -0.59 3.67 -0.89
N GLY A 46 -1.67 4.28 -0.39
CA GLY A 46 -2.52 5.15 -1.20
C GLY A 46 -3.29 6.16 -0.38
N ASP A 47 -2.62 7.17 0.16
CA ASP A 47 -3.17 8.53 0.10
C ASP A 47 -2.07 9.56 0.38
N SER A 48 -2.03 10.60 -0.44
CA SER A 48 -1.22 11.78 -0.19
C SER A 48 -1.90 12.60 0.91
N SER A 49 -1.11 13.34 1.71
CA SER A 49 -1.57 14.29 2.74
C SER A 49 -1.97 13.69 4.11
N SER A 50 -0.98 13.48 4.98
CA SER A 50 -1.12 13.68 6.43
C SER A 50 0.21 13.34 7.10
N ASP A 51 0.92 14.39 7.46
CA ASP A 51 2.13 14.43 8.27
C ASP A 51 1.80 14.22 9.77
N THR A 52 0.86 13.30 10.07
CA THR A 52 0.36 13.09 11.44
C THR A 52 0.15 11.61 11.76
N THR A 53 1.10 10.74 11.42
CA THR A 53 1.31 9.56 12.29
C THR A 53 2.18 10.00 13.45
N PRO A 54 1.64 10.10 14.66
CA PRO A 54 2.44 10.54 15.80
C PRO A 54 3.56 9.53 16.00
N LEU A 55 4.82 9.99 15.95
CA LEU A 55 6.00 9.22 16.39
C LEU A 55 5.79 8.60 17.79
N LEU A 56 4.92 9.21 18.59
CA LEU A 56 4.44 8.69 19.87
C LEU A 56 3.80 7.30 19.79
N SER A 57 3.10 6.95 18.71
CA SER A 57 2.47 5.61 18.58
C SER A 57 3.51 4.51 18.44
N ASN A 58 4.63 4.79 17.77
CA ASN A 58 5.77 3.86 17.73
C ASN A 58 6.39 3.76 19.12
N SER A 59 6.68 4.90 19.76
CA SER A 59 7.33 4.91 21.08
C SER A 59 6.53 4.19 22.17
N THR A 60 5.19 4.20 22.13
CA THR A 60 4.36 3.43 23.07
C THR A 60 4.37 1.94 22.76
N GLN A 61 4.29 1.54 21.48
CA GLN A 61 4.41 0.13 21.08
C GLN A 61 5.79 -0.44 21.38
N ASP A 62 6.85 0.34 21.18
CA ASP A 62 8.23 -0.03 21.52
C ASP A 62 8.39 -0.30 23.02
N ARG A 63 7.83 0.58 23.87
CA ARG A 63 7.85 0.39 25.32
C ARG A 63 7.06 -0.83 25.76
N MET A 64 5.89 -1.07 25.18
CA MET A 64 5.10 -2.27 25.45
C MET A 64 5.84 -3.53 25.03
N PHE A 65 6.50 -3.50 23.87
CA PHE A 65 7.30 -4.61 23.37
C PHE A 65 8.47 -4.94 24.30
N GLU A 66 9.23 -3.91 24.73
CA GLU A 66 10.35 -4.09 25.65
C GLU A 66 9.87 -4.65 27.01
N THR A 67 8.77 -4.10 27.53
CA THR A 67 8.18 -4.56 28.80
C THR A 67 7.76 -6.04 28.71
N MET A 68 7.01 -6.41 27.67
CA MET A 68 6.60 -7.81 27.46
C MET A 68 7.78 -8.74 27.22
N SER A 69 8.84 -8.26 26.54
CA SER A 69 10.07 -9.04 26.33
C SER A 69 10.72 -9.40 27.66
N VAL A 70 10.89 -8.42 28.54
CA VAL A 70 11.46 -8.63 29.88
C VAL A 70 10.58 -9.55 30.72
N GLU A 71 9.26 -9.41 30.67
CA GLU A 71 8.34 -10.31 31.38
C GLU A 71 8.46 -11.76 30.90
N ILE A 72 8.53 -12.00 29.59
CA ILE A 72 8.70 -13.34 29.02
C ILE A 72 10.07 -13.92 29.40
N GLU A 73 11.15 -13.12 29.34
CA GLU A 73 12.48 -13.54 29.79
C GLU A 73 12.49 -13.96 31.26
N GLN A 74 11.79 -13.22 32.13
CA GLN A 74 11.64 -13.58 33.54
C GLN A 74 10.84 -14.88 33.72
N LEU A 75 9.78 -15.10 32.94
CA LEU A 75 9.01 -16.34 32.99
C LEU A 75 9.81 -17.55 32.50
N LEU A 76 10.57 -17.40 31.40
CA LEU A 76 11.50 -18.42 30.90
C LEU A 76 12.58 -18.76 31.94
N ALA A 77 13.15 -17.75 32.60
CA ALA A 77 14.13 -17.95 33.67
C ALA A 77 13.53 -18.69 34.87
N LYS A 78 12.29 -18.34 35.27
CA LYS A 78 11.58 -19.05 36.35
C LYS A 78 11.30 -20.50 35.99
N LEU A 79 10.82 -20.77 34.76
CA LEU A 79 10.54 -22.14 34.30
C LEU A 79 11.82 -22.98 34.20
N THR A 80 12.92 -22.37 33.74
CA THR A 80 14.26 -22.98 33.77
C THR A 80 14.62 -23.40 35.20
N GLY A 81 14.49 -22.49 36.17
CA GLY A 81 14.79 -22.80 37.57
C GLY A 81 13.89 -23.89 38.18
N VAL A 82 12.64 -24.01 37.74
CA VAL A 82 11.74 -25.12 38.15
C VAL A 82 12.20 -26.44 37.52
N ASN A 83 12.57 -26.44 36.24
CA ASN A 83 13.09 -27.62 35.55
C ASN A 83 14.42 -28.10 36.15
N ASP A 84 15.28 -27.20 36.60
CA ASP A 84 16.52 -27.54 37.29
C ASP A 84 16.26 -28.22 38.64
N LYS A 85 15.31 -27.71 39.44
CA LYS A 85 14.87 -28.34 40.69
C LYS A 85 14.25 -29.71 40.46
N MET A 86 13.49 -29.88 39.37
CA MET A 86 12.98 -31.19 38.97
C MET A 86 14.13 -32.14 38.61
N ALA A 87 15.14 -31.68 37.89
CA ALA A 87 16.32 -32.48 37.55
C ALA A 87 17.09 -32.94 38.79
N GLU A 88 17.30 -32.05 39.75
CA GLU A 88 17.91 -32.38 41.05
C GLU A 88 17.09 -33.44 41.81
N TYR A 89 15.76 -33.29 41.84
CA TYR A 89 14.87 -34.27 42.46
C TYR A 89 15.00 -35.66 41.82
N THR A 90 15.03 -35.74 40.49
CA THR A 90 15.20 -37.02 39.78
C THR A 90 16.58 -37.67 39.97
N SER A 91 17.58 -36.87 40.34
CA SER A 91 18.95 -37.35 40.60
C SER A 91 19.16 -37.83 42.04
N THR A 92 18.14 -37.72 42.91
CA THR A 92 18.23 -38.08 44.32
C THR A 92 18.33 -39.61 44.52
N PRO A 93 19.36 -40.12 45.24
CA PRO A 93 19.50 -41.55 45.52
C PRO A 93 18.31 -42.11 46.31
N GLY A 94 17.67 -43.17 45.79
CA GLY A 94 16.52 -43.83 46.44
C GLY A 94 15.19 -43.76 45.67
N VAL A 95 15.11 -43.00 44.57
CA VAL A 95 13.92 -42.86 43.71
C VAL A 95 13.95 -43.84 42.51
N THR A 96 14.60 -45.00 42.68
CA THR A 96 15.11 -45.82 41.57
C THR A 96 14.03 -46.53 40.73
N SER A 97 12.83 -46.80 41.26
CA SER A 97 11.75 -47.47 40.50
C SER A 97 10.81 -46.50 39.76
N LEU A 98 10.70 -45.25 40.20
CA LEU A 98 9.89 -44.19 39.57
C LEU A 98 10.66 -43.41 38.49
N ASN A 99 11.95 -43.70 38.32
CA ASN A 99 12.88 -42.86 37.59
C ASN A 99 12.50 -42.66 36.12
N ALA A 100 12.01 -43.70 35.42
CA ALA A 100 11.66 -43.58 34.00
C ALA A 100 10.49 -42.62 33.73
N ALA A 101 9.41 -42.69 34.53
CA ALA A 101 8.26 -41.81 34.37
C ALA A 101 8.58 -40.36 34.77
N LEU A 102 9.39 -40.17 35.82
CA LEU A 102 9.87 -38.86 36.25
C LEU A 102 10.80 -38.22 35.20
N MET A 103 11.76 -38.99 34.68
CA MET A 103 12.67 -38.58 33.61
C MET A 103 11.92 -38.18 32.34
N HIS A 104 10.92 -38.97 31.92
CA HIS A 104 10.10 -38.63 30.76
C HIS A 104 9.30 -37.34 30.98
N THR A 105 8.73 -37.15 32.18
CA THR A 105 7.99 -35.93 32.51
C THR A 105 8.90 -34.71 32.51
N LEU A 106 10.09 -34.81 33.11
CA LEU A 106 11.10 -33.75 33.08
C LEU A 106 11.55 -33.44 31.65
N GLN A 107 11.80 -34.47 30.85
CA GLN A 107 12.18 -34.29 29.44
C GLN A 107 11.12 -33.50 28.70
N ARG A 108 9.84 -33.84 28.88
CA ARG A 108 8.72 -33.10 28.28
C ARG A 108 8.73 -31.62 28.68
N HIS A 109 8.93 -31.31 29.97
CA HIS A 109 9.02 -29.91 30.43
C HIS A 109 10.23 -29.17 29.85
N ARG A 110 11.36 -29.85 29.61
CA ARG A 110 12.52 -29.27 28.93
C ARG A 110 12.25 -29.00 27.46
N ASP A 111 11.59 -29.91 26.76
CA ASP A 111 11.22 -29.74 25.36
C ASP A 111 10.25 -28.54 25.21
N ILE A 112 9.24 -28.45 26.09
CA ILE A 112 8.31 -27.31 26.12
C ILE A 112 9.04 -25.98 26.36
N LEU A 113 9.93 -25.93 27.35
CA LEU A 113 10.74 -24.73 27.62
C LEU A 113 11.59 -24.33 26.42
N GLN A 114 12.18 -25.31 25.72
CA GLN A 114 12.97 -25.08 24.51
C GLN A 114 12.10 -24.51 23.39
N ASP A 115 10.91 -25.06 23.16
CA ASP A 115 9.95 -24.57 22.17
C ASP A 115 9.55 -23.11 22.45
N TYR A 116 9.17 -22.78 23.69
CA TYR A 116 8.84 -21.41 24.09
C TYR A 116 10.02 -20.45 23.95
N THR A 117 11.22 -20.89 24.31
CA THR A 117 12.45 -20.09 24.15
C THR A 117 12.70 -19.81 22.66
N HIS A 118 12.55 -20.81 21.80
CA HIS A 118 12.73 -20.62 20.36
C HIS A 118 11.69 -19.68 19.76
N GLU A 119 10.41 -19.87 20.11
CA GLU A 119 9.32 -19.01 19.64
C GLU A 119 9.52 -17.55 20.07
N PHE A 120 9.91 -17.32 21.32
CA PHE A 120 10.22 -15.99 21.85
C PHE A 120 11.31 -15.30 21.02
N HIS A 121 12.45 -15.96 20.83
CA HIS A 121 13.59 -15.39 20.09
C HIS A 121 13.25 -15.15 18.61
N LYS A 122 12.50 -16.07 17.99
CA LYS A 122 12.02 -15.90 16.61
C LYS A 122 11.14 -14.66 16.48
N THR A 123 10.18 -14.49 17.39
CA THR A 123 9.26 -13.34 17.38
C THR A 123 10.00 -12.03 17.68
N LYS A 124 10.92 -12.05 18.66
CA LYS A 124 11.74 -10.89 19.03
C LYS A 124 12.65 -10.45 17.89
N SER A 125 13.32 -11.39 17.23
CA SER A 125 14.18 -11.13 16.07
C SER A 125 13.39 -10.55 14.90
N ASN A 126 12.20 -11.09 14.61
CA ASN A 126 11.32 -10.55 13.57
C ASN A 126 10.95 -9.08 13.85
N PHE A 127 10.52 -8.78 15.08
CA PHE A 127 10.21 -7.40 15.46
C PHE A 127 11.40 -6.45 15.29
N MET A 128 12.59 -6.85 15.75
CA MET A 128 13.80 -6.05 15.60
C MET A 128 14.16 -5.80 14.14
N ALA A 129 14.02 -6.80 13.27
CA ALA A 129 14.26 -6.64 11.83
C ALA A 129 13.25 -5.66 11.18
N ILE A 130 11.98 -5.71 11.59
CA ILE A 130 10.96 -4.76 11.10
C ILE A 130 11.26 -3.34 11.57
N ARG A 131 11.65 -3.18 12.84
CA ARG A 131 12.03 -1.90 13.43
C ARG A 131 13.28 -1.30 12.78
N GLU A 132 14.35 -2.08 12.60
CA GLU A 132 15.57 -1.64 11.92
C GLU A 132 15.26 -1.17 10.50
N ARG A 133 14.44 -1.94 9.77
CA ARG A 133 13.95 -1.53 8.45
C ARG A 133 13.21 -0.20 8.51
N GLU A 134 12.44 0.06 9.55
CA GLU A 134 11.75 1.34 9.73
C GLU A 134 12.72 2.48 10.00
N ASP A 135 13.67 2.31 10.92
CA ASP A 135 14.67 3.34 11.25
C ASP A 135 15.46 3.75 9.99
N LEU A 136 15.84 2.76 9.17
CA LEU A 136 16.48 3.00 7.87
C LEU A 136 15.58 3.76 6.90
N LEU A 137 14.31 3.37 6.75
CA LEU A 137 13.36 4.06 5.86
C LEU A 137 13.01 5.47 6.35
N GLY A 138 12.98 5.69 7.66
CA GLY A 138 12.80 7.00 8.29
C GLY A 138 13.96 7.93 7.95
N SER A 139 15.20 7.43 8.09
CA SER A 139 16.41 8.18 7.69
C SER A 139 16.39 8.51 6.20
N VAL A 140 16.15 7.52 5.33
CA VAL A 140 16.11 7.74 3.88
C VAL A 140 15.02 8.75 3.49
N ARG A 141 13.84 8.71 4.11
CA ARG A 141 12.79 9.72 3.84
C ARG A 141 13.22 11.11 4.26
N LYS A 142 13.85 11.25 5.43
CA LYS A 142 14.39 12.52 5.91
C LYS A 142 15.51 13.02 5.01
N ASP A 143 16.39 12.14 4.53
CA ASP A 143 17.47 12.48 3.62
C ASP A 143 16.94 12.87 2.24
N ILE A 144 15.92 12.18 1.72
CA ILE A 144 15.22 12.55 0.48
C ILE A 144 14.53 13.91 0.64
N GLU A 145 13.84 14.13 1.75
CA GLU A 145 13.19 15.40 2.03
C GLU A 145 14.22 16.52 2.15
N THR A 146 15.32 16.28 2.86
CA THR A 146 16.45 17.20 2.99
C THR A 146 17.16 17.42 1.66
N TYR A 147 17.26 16.43 0.79
CA TYR A 147 17.78 16.61 -0.56
C TYR A 147 16.83 17.46 -1.41
N LYS A 148 15.53 17.18 -1.35
CA LYS A 148 14.49 17.94 -2.07
C LYS A 148 14.36 19.38 -1.57
N SER A 149 14.57 19.63 -0.28
CA SER A 149 14.43 20.96 0.34
C SER A 149 15.75 21.72 0.51
N GLY A 150 16.84 21.00 0.77
CA GLY A 150 18.22 21.50 0.97
C GLY A 150 19.07 21.56 -0.30
N SER A 151 18.56 21.08 -1.44
CA SER A 151 19.02 21.44 -2.78
C SER A 151 18.68 22.92 -3.07
N GLY A 152 19.33 23.81 -2.34
CA GLY A 152 19.08 25.24 -2.29
C GLY A 152 19.14 25.92 -3.65
N VAL A 153 18.21 26.85 -3.85
CA VAL A 153 18.16 27.98 -4.81
C VAL A 153 18.54 27.69 -6.29
N ASN A 154 19.69 27.08 -6.56
CA ASN A 154 20.20 26.73 -7.88
C ASN A 154 19.42 25.58 -8.54
N ASN A 155 19.07 24.52 -7.81
CA ASN A 155 18.34 23.40 -8.42
C ASN A 155 16.85 23.67 -8.57
N ARG A 156 16.23 24.44 -7.67
CA ARG A 156 14.84 24.89 -7.85
C ARG A 156 14.70 25.71 -9.14
N ARG A 157 15.72 26.52 -9.46
CA ARG A 157 15.79 27.27 -10.72
C ARG A 157 15.98 26.32 -11.92
N THR A 158 16.87 25.33 -11.82
CA THR A 158 17.06 24.32 -12.87
C THR A 158 15.80 23.48 -13.11
N GLU A 159 15.12 23.00 -12.07
CA GLU A 159 13.86 22.27 -12.18
C GLU A 159 12.75 23.13 -12.78
N LEU A 160 12.70 24.42 -12.41
CA LEU A 160 11.77 25.37 -13.00
C LEU A 160 12.02 25.54 -14.51
N PHE A 161 13.28 25.68 -14.93
CA PHE A 161 13.64 25.76 -16.35
C PHE A 161 13.36 24.45 -17.11
N LEU A 162 13.61 23.29 -16.49
CA LEU A 162 13.29 21.99 -17.10
C LEU A 162 11.78 21.83 -17.29
N LYS A 163 11.00 22.22 -16.28
CA LYS A 163 9.53 22.20 -16.36
C LYS A 163 9.01 23.19 -17.40
N GLU A 164 9.58 24.39 -17.46
CA GLU A 164 9.26 25.39 -18.49
C GLU A 164 9.59 24.85 -19.89
N HIS A 165 10.74 24.19 -20.06
CA HIS A 165 11.11 23.57 -21.33
C HIS A 165 10.13 22.47 -21.75
N GLU A 166 9.66 21.64 -20.82
CA GLU A 166 8.62 20.66 -21.08
C GLU A 166 7.30 21.32 -21.50
N HIS A 167 6.88 22.38 -20.82
CA HIS A 167 5.69 23.17 -21.18
C HIS A 167 5.81 23.80 -22.57
N LEU A 168 6.97 24.37 -22.91
CA LEU A 168 7.24 24.93 -24.23
C LEU A 168 7.15 23.86 -25.31
N ARG A 169 7.78 22.71 -25.11
CA ARG A 169 7.71 21.60 -26.07
C ARG A 169 6.29 21.06 -26.23
N ASN A 170 5.50 21.04 -25.17
CA ASN A 170 4.10 20.64 -25.25
C ASN A 170 3.25 21.70 -25.96
N SER A 171 3.51 22.99 -25.70
CA SER A 171 2.87 24.11 -26.39
C SER A 171 3.17 24.11 -27.88
N ASP A 172 4.41 23.82 -28.28
CA ASP A 172 4.86 23.76 -29.67
C ASP A 172 4.04 22.71 -30.45
N ARG A 173 3.89 21.51 -29.87
CA ARG A 173 3.05 20.44 -30.44
C ARG A 173 1.58 20.85 -30.54
N LEU A 174 1.03 21.49 -29.51
CA LEU A 174 -0.35 21.96 -29.54
C LEU A 174 -0.56 23.04 -30.61
N ILE A 175 0.43 23.91 -30.82
CA ILE A 175 0.41 24.92 -31.88
C ILE A 175 0.43 24.24 -33.25
N ASP A 176 1.31 23.26 -33.47
CA ASP A 176 1.33 22.50 -34.72
C ASP A 176 0.00 21.80 -35.03
N ASP A 177 -0.62 21.19 -34.01
CA ASP A 177 -1.94 20.58 -34.14
C ASP A 177 -3.01 21.63 -34.50
N THR A 178 -2.99 22.79 -33.86
CA THR A 178 -3.94 23.87 -34.16
C THR A 178 -3.74 24.45 -35.57
N ILE A 179 -2.50 24.56 -36.04
CA ILE A 179 -2.16 24.99 -37.40
C ILE A 179 -2.69 23.95 -38.40
N SER A 180 -2.47 22.66 -38.13
CA SER A 180 -2.99 21.57 -38.96
C SER A 180 -4.52 21.61 -39.08
N ILE A 181 -5.22 21.76 -37.95
CA ILE A 181 -6.69 21.91 -37.93
C ILE A 181 -7.12 23.16 -38.72
N ALA A 182 -6.45 24.29 -38.54
CA ALA A 182 -6.76 25.53 -39.24
C ALA A 182 -6.56 25.39 -40.76
N MET A 183 -5.50 24.72 -41.20
CA MET A 183 -5.24 24.44 -42.62
C MET A 183 -6.33 23.54 -43.21
N ALA A 184 -6.66 22.44 -42.54
CA ALA A 184 -7.74 21.54 -42.97
C ALA A 184 -9.09 22.27 -43.03
N THR A 185 -9.38 23.14 -42.06
CA THR A 185 -10.60 23.96 -42.05
C THR A 185 -10.63 24.95 -43.21
N LYS A 186 -9.51 25.63 -43.49
CA LYS A 186 -9.37 26.54 -44.63
C LYS A 186 -9.57 25.83 -45.96
N GLU A 187 -9.00 24.64 -46.12
CA GLU A 187 -9.19 23.81 -47.32
C GLU A 187 -10.65 23.42 -47.49
N ASN A 188 -11.29 22.92 -46.42
CA ASN A 188 -12.72 22.60 -46.42
C ASN A 188 -13.60 23.80 -46.79
N MET A 189 -13.36 24.98 -46.22
CA MET A 189 -14.10 26.21 -46.57
C MET A 189 -13.88 26.62 -48.02
N THR A 190 -12.66 26.46 -48.55
CA THR A 190 -12.34 26.75 -49.95
C THR A 190 -13.10 25.81 -50.89
N SER A 191 -13.12 24.52 -50.58
CA SER A 191 -13.89 23.51 -51.31
C SER A 191 -15.40 23.79 -51.25
N GLN A 192 -15.94 24.13 -50.09
CA GLN A 192 -17.34 24.53 -49.92
C GLN A 192 -17.69 25.78 -50.73
N ARG A 193 -16.81 26.78 -50.78
CA ARG A 193 -16.99 27.97 -51.64
C ARG A 193 -17.07 27.59 -53.12
N GLY A 194 -16.25 26.63 -53.57
CA GLY A 194 -16.33 26.09 -54.92
C GLY A 194 -17.69 25.43 -55.22
N LEU A 195 -18.18 24.61 -54.28
CA LEU A 195 -19.50 23.97 -54.38
C LEU A 195 -20.63 25.00 -54.42
N LEU A 196 -20.59 26.03 -53.56
CA LEU A 196 -21.59 27.10 -53.55
C LEU A 196 -21.60 27.89 -54.87
N LYS A 197 -20.43 28.16 -55.46
CA LYS A 197 -20.34 28.77 -56.80
C LYS A 197 -20.96 27.89 -57.88
N SER A 198 -20.76 26.58 -57.82
CA SER A 198 -21.37 25.62 -58.76
C SER A 198 -22.89 25.59 -58.60
N ILE A 199 -23.40 25.56 -57.36
CA ILE A 199 -24.83 25.66 -57.05
C ILE A 199 -25.40 26.98 -57.59
N GLN A 200 -24.73 28.11 -57.31
CA GLN A 200 -25.14 29.43 -57.82
C GLN A 200 -25.25 29.43 -59.35
N SER A 201 -24.27 28.85 -60.06
CA SER A 201 -24.32 28.73 -61.52
C SER A 201 -25.53 27.91 -61.98
N ARG A 202 -25.79 26.76 -61.36
CA ARG A 202 -26.94 25.90 -61.71
C ARG A 202 -28.27 26.58 -61.43
N VAL A 203 -28.40 27.27 -60.30
CA VAL A 203 -29.60 28.04 -59.94
C VAL A 203 -29.84 29.15 -60.96
N ASN A 204 -28.79 29.86 -61.38
CA ASN A 204 -28.91 30.88 -62.43
C ASN A 204 -29.37 30.27 -63.77
N THR A 205 -28.86 29.09 -64.14
CA THR A 205 -29.35 28.36 -65.33
C THR A 205 -30.83 27.99 -65.19
N LEU A 206 -31.25 27.44 -64.05
CA LEU A 206 -32.66 27.11 -63.80
C LEU A 206 -33.55 28.36 -63.84
N ALA A 207 -33.11 29.48 -63.28
CA ALA A 207 -33.84 30.74 -63.35
C ALA A 207 -34.05 31.19 -64.81
N SER A 208 -33.00 31.16 -65.64
CA SER A 208 -33.11 31.50 -67.07
C SER A 208 -34.08 30.57 -67.83
N ILE A 209 -34.10 29.28 -67.49
CA ILE A 209 -35.03 28.31 -68.08
C ILE A 209 -36.48 28.65 -67.66
N LEU A 210 -36.71 28.94 -66.38
CA LEU A 210 -38.04 29.32 -65.88
C LEU A 210 -38.54 30.62 -66.50
N ASP A 211 -37.67 31.61 -66.70
CA ASP A 211 -38.02 32.87 -67.38
C ASP A 211 -38.43 32.62 -68.83
N PHE A 212 -37.69 31.77 -69.55
CA PHE A 212 -38.06 31.35 -70.91
C PHE A 212 -39.43 30.63 -70.95
N TYR A 213 -39.69 29.72 -70.01
CA TYR A 213 -40.99 29.04 -69.92
C TYR A 213 -42.13 30.01 -69.59
N LYS A 214 -41.90 30.99 -68.71
CA LYS A 214 -42.88 32.05 -68.41
C LYS A 214 -43.20 32.85 -69.66
N GLU A 215 -42.19 33.33 -70.39
CA GLU A 215 -42.39 34.07 -71.65
C GLU A 215 -43.18 33.25 -72.68
N GLY A 216 -42.84 31.96 -72.85
CA GLY A 216 -43.58 31.05 -73.72
C GLY A 216 -45.04 30.85 -73.31
N MET A 217 -45.31 30.68 -72.01
CA MET A 217 -46.68 30.57 -71.48
C MET A 217 -47.47 31.86 -71.70
N TYR A 218 -46.89 33.04 -71.44
CA TYR A 218 -47.55 34.33 -71.72
C TYR A 218 -47.86 34.50 -73.22
N ALA A 219 -46.96 34.09 -74.11
CA ALA A 219 -47.19 34.14 -75.55
C ALA A 219 -48.34 33.21 -75.99
N LEU A 220 -48.43 32.00 -75.42
CA LEU A 220 -49.54 31.08 -75.67
C LEU A 220 -50.87 31.62 -75.14
N GLU A 221 -50.88 32.25 -73.96
CA GLU A 221 -52.09 32.85 -73.38
C GLU A 221 -52.60 34.01 -74.23
N LEU A 222 -51.71 34.89 -74.71
CA LEU A 222 -52.06 35.97 -75.64
C LEU A 222 -52.59 35.44 -76.98
N HIS A 223 -52.01 34.36 -77.51
CA HIS A 223 -52.49 33.72 -78.73
C HIS A 223 -53.87 33.10 -78.53
N ASN A 224 -54.14 32.43 -77.40
CA ASN A 224 -55.43 31.82 -77.12
C ASN A 224 -56.54 32.86 -76.91
N VAL A 225 -56.24 33.99 -76.26
CA VAL A 225 -57.15 35.14 -76.16
C VAL A 225 -57.46 35.71 -77.54
N SER A 226 -56.48 35.82 -78.42
CA SER A 226 -56.67 36.36 -79.79
C SER A 226 -57.50 35.46 -80.70
N VAL A 227 -57.57 34.15 -80.43
CA VAL A 227 -58.36 33.17 -81.20
C VAL A 227 -59.82 33.07 -80.74
N GLN A 228 -60.15 33.57 -79.53
CA GLN A 228 -61.51 33.58 -78.99
C GLN A 228 -62.34 34.85 -79.29
N TYR A 229 -61.77 35.85 -79.97
CA TYR A 229 -62.46 37.05 -80.47
C TYR A 229 -62.49 37.06 -82.00
#